data_AF-A0A402A065-F1
#
_entry.id   AF-A0A402A065-F1
#
_cell.length_a   1.000
_cell.length_b   1.000
_cell.length_c   1.000
_cell.angle_alpha   90.00
_cell.angle_beta   90.00
_cell.angle_gamma   90.00
#
_symmetry.space_group_name_H-M   'P 1'
#
loop_
_entity.id
_entity.type
_entity.pdbx_description
1 polymer ?
#
loop_
_entity_poly.entity_id
_entity_poly.type
_entity_poly.pdbx_seq_one_letter_code
_entity_poly.pdbx_strand_id
1 'polypeptide(L)'
;MSANNDSSPVAPPQETASLDLEAQSRQSMQAVGNLIERITPWLFAFGSWVVGGLIAFNLLVIASLITVGPVRPAILVASATLACALPLNVAGLFVLKLIPEMKEAGIDEHMRQTFQEVGFPMEIYIPQGHASLHRRRTRITLSYAVSILLFSLTLTLAGMVAALWYLAWWVGVIFLVMVLVSLALVIIVFTHTLPPMSEEEKEHKRRYKEQRIRQKQDQRKAEQIASTLQERRAV
;
A
#
# COMPACT_ATOMS: atom_id res chain seq x y z
N MET A 1 0.66 -72.11 -19.97
CA MET A 1 0.28 -71.29 -18.81
C MET A 1 1.33 -70.20 -18.68
N SER A 2 1.07 -69.02 -19.23
CA SER A 2 1.97 -67.87 -19.16
C SER A 2 1.24 -66.76 -18.41
N ALA A 3 1.74 -66.42 -17.23
CA ALA A 3 1.21 -65.34 -16.41
C ALA A 3 1.77 -64.00 -16.91
N ASN A 4 0.87 -63.13 -17.35
CA ASN A 4 1.17 -61.78 -17.81
C ASN A 4 1.19 -60.85 -16.58
N ASN A 5 2.36 -60.32 -16.24
CA ASN A 5 2.58 -59.50 -15.05
C ASN A 5 2.45 -58.02 -15.46
N ASP A 6 1.21 -57.52 -15.43
CA ASP A 6 0.87 -56.15 -15.81
C ASP A 6 1.19 -55.20 -14.64
N SER A 7 2.37 -54.58 -14.69
CA SER A 7 2.84 -53.61 -13.71
C SER A 7 2.57 -52.20 -14.22
N SER A 8 1.32 -51.77 -14.09
CA SER A 8 0.95 -50.37 -14.33
C SER A 8 1.65 -49.46 -13.31
N PRO A 9 2.32 -48.37 -13.76
CA PRO A 9 3.02 -47.45 -12.88
C PRO A 9 1.99 -46.63 -12.08
N VAL A 10 1.97 -46.85 -10.77
CA VAL A 10 1.18 -46.06 -9.82
C VAL A 10 1.69 -44.62 -9.85
N ALA A 11 0.89 -43.70 -10.39
CA ALA A 11 1.19 -42.28 -10.41
C ALA A 11 1.29 -41.75 -8.97
N PRO A 12 2.30 -40.90 -8.66
CA PRO A 12 2.45 -40.36 -7.31
C PRO A 12 1.26 -39.45 -6.95
N PRO A 13 0.77 -39.51 -5.69
CA PRO A 13 -0.37 -38.73 -5.24
C PRO A 13 -0.08 -37.23 -5.29
N GLN A 14 -0.85 -36.48 -6.08
CA GLN A 14 -0.73 -35.03 -6.27
C GLN A 14 -1.32 -34.19 -5.11
N GLU A 15 -1.93 -34.80 -4.09
CA GLU A 15 -2.66 -34.08 -3.04
C GLU A 15 -1.79 -33.42 -1.96
N THR A 16 -0.51 -33.77 -1.84
CA THR A 16 0.37 -33.19 -0.80
C THR A 16 0.85 -31.78 -1.12
N ALA A 17 0.98 -31.43 -2.42
CA ALA A 17 1.54 -30.15 -2.83
C ALA A 17 0.60 -28.94 -2.63
N SER A 18 -0.71 -29.14 -2.57
CA SER A 18 -1.69 -28.07 -2.36
C SER A 18 -1.83 -27.68 -0.88
N LEU A 19 -1.69 -28.63 0.04
CA LEU A 19 -1.80 -28.41 1.49
C LEU A 19 -0.63 -27.56 2.03
N ASP A 20 0.59 -27.80 1.56
CA ASP A 20 1.77 -27.03 1.98
C ASP A 20 1.69 -25.54 1.56
N LEU A 21 1.07 -25.27 0.40
CA LEU A 21 0.93 -23.92 -0.15
C LEU A 21 -0.06 -23.06 0.67
N GLU A 22 -1.13 -23.67 1.19
CA GLU A 22 -2.06 -22.98 2.08
C GLU A 22 -1.46 -22.71 3.46
N ALA A 23 -0.72 -23.68 4.02
CA ALA A 23 -0.04 -23.52 5.31
C ALA A 23 1.02 -22.41 5.24
N GLN A 24 1.84 -22.41 4.17
CA GLN A 24 2.85 -21.38 3.93
C GLN A 24 2.23 -19.99 3.71
N SER A 25 1.10 -19.91 3.01
CA SER A 25 0.34 -18.66 2.84
C SER A 25 -0.14 -18.11 4.20
N ARG A 26 -0.71 -18.96 5.06
CA ARG A 26 -1.18 -18.57 6.41
C ARG A 26 -0.02 -18.09 7.28
N GLN A 27 1.11 -18.78 7.25
CA GLN A 27 2.30 -18.41 8.02
C GLN A 27 2.88 -17.07 7.55
N SER A 28 2.96 -16.84 6.24
CA SER A 28 3.40 -15.56 5.68
C SER A 28 2.45 -14.41 6.07
N MET A 29 1.13 -14.67 6.12
CA MET A 29 0.13 -13.70 6.57
C MET A 29 0.28 -13.34 8.04
N GLN A 30 0.53 -14.32 8.90
CA GLN A 30 0.77 -14.08 10.32
C GLN A 30 2.05 -13.28 10.55
N ALA A 31 3.12 -13.59 9.83
CA ALA A 31 4.37 -12.84 9.89
C ALA A 31 4.18 -11.37 9.48
N VAL A 32 3.44 -11.12 8.39
CA VAL A 32 3.12 -9.75 7.93
C VAL A 32 2.19 -9.04 8.92
N GLY A 33 1.20 -9.73 9.48
CA GLY A 33 0.31 -9.20 10.51
C GLY A 33 1.11 -8.70 11.72
N ASN A 34 1.97 -9.56 12.27
CA ASN A 34 2.84 -9.20 13.39
C ASN A 34 3.80 -8.05 13.07
N LEU A 35 4.33 -8.01 11.85
CA LEU A 35 5.20 -6.91 11.41
C LEU A 35 4.43 -5.59 11.33
N ILE A 36 3.21 -5.61 10.77
CA ILE A 36 2.34 -4.43 10.71
C ILE A 36 1.97 -3.97 12.11
N GLU A 37 1.55 -4.86 13.00
CA GLU A 37 1.20 -4.49 14.37
C GLU A 37 2.37 -3.87 15.14
N ARG A 38 3.59 -4.37 14.90
CA ARG A 38 4.80 -3.81 15.51
C ARG A 38 5.21 -2.47 14.92
N ILE A 39 5.01 -2.27 13.61
CA ILE A 39 5.37 -1.03 12.91
C ILE A 39 4.30 0.05 13.08
N THR A 40 3.03 -0.31 13.25
CA THR A 40 1.88 0.61 13.37
C THR A 40 2.11 1.73 14.39
N PRO A 41 2.53 1.48 15.64
CA PRO A 41 2.74 2.56 16.62
C PRO A 41 3.89 3.48 16.22
N TRP A 42 4.95 2.94 15.61
CA TRP A 42 6.07 3.74 15.12
C TRP A 42 5.67 4.60 13.92
N LEU A 43 4.92 4.03 12.97
CA LEU A 43 4.42 4.72 11.79
C LEU A 43 3.45 5.84 12.18
N PHE A 44 2.65 5.63 13.22
CA PHE A 44 1.75 6.63 13.77
C PHE A 44 2.52 7.80 14.41
N ALA A 45 3.50 7.50 15.27
CA ALA A 45 4.32 8.52 15.90
C ALA A 45 5.09 9.34 14.85
N PHE A 46 5.68 8.66 13.87
CA PHE A 46 6.38 9.29 12.75
C PHE A 46 5.43 10.13 11.88
N GLY A 47 4.25 9.59 11.53
CA GLY A 47 3.24 10.31 10.76
C GLY A 47 2.75 11.57 11.47
N SER A 48 2.46 11.48 12.76
CA SER A 48 2.08 12.64 13.58
C SER A 48 3.18 13.70 13.62
N TRP A 49 4.44 13.29 13.76
CA TRP A 49 5.60 14.19 13.70
C TRP A 49 5.75 14.89 12.34
N VAL A 50 5.65 14.13 11.24
CA VAL A 50 5.77 14.68 9.89
C VAL A 50 4.63 15.64 9.58
N VAL A 51 3.39 15.26 9.89
CA VAL A 51 2.22 16.11 9.61
C VAL A 51 2.22 17.34 10.52
N GLY A 52 2.52 17.18 11.81
CA GLY A 52 2.67 18.29 12.75
C GLY A 52 3.78 19.26 12.34
N GLY A 53 4.93 18.71 11.90
CA GLY A 53 6.04 19.48 11.34
C GLY A 53 5.65 20.24 10.08
N LEU A 54 4.92 19.60 9.15
CA LEU A 54 4.40 20.26 7.94
C LEU A 54 3.44 21.40 8.27
N ILE A 55 2.56 21.22 9.25
CA ILE A 55 1.62 22.25 9.70
C ILE A 55 2.38 23.42 10.30
N ALA A 56 3.29 23.16 11.25
CA ALA A 56 4.10 24.20 11.89
C ALA A 56 4.94 24.96 10.85
N PHE A 57 5.53 24.24 9.90
CA PHE A 57 6.28 24.82 8.80
C PHE A 57 5.40 25.68 7.88
N ASN A 58 4.23 25.19 7.49
CA ASN A 58 3.28 25.98 6.69
C ASN A 58 2.85 27.25 7.42
N LEU A 59 2.57 27.17 8.72
CA LEU A 59 2.24 28.35 9.52
C LEU A 59 3.39 29.35 9.59
N LEU A 60 4.63 28.86 9.73
CA LEU A 60 5.83 29.71 9.69
C LEU A 60 5.97 30.44 8.36
N VAL A 61 5.75 29.72 7.24
CA VAL A 61 5.79 30.30 5.89
C VAL A 61 4.70 31.34 5.73
N ILE A 62 3.44 31.04 6.10
CA ILE A 62 2.34 32.02 6.06
C ILE A 62 2.68 33.25 6.90
N ALA A 63 3.17 33.06 8.13
CA ALA A 63 3.56 34.15 9.01
C ALA A 63 4.64 35.03 8.35
N SER A 64 5.65 34.44 7.73
CA SER A 64 6.67 35.17 6.99
C SER A 64 6.10 35.90 5.77
N LEU A 65 5.19 35.30 5.01
CA LEU A 65 4.55 35.93 3.86
C LEU A 65 3.66 37.12 4.26
N ILE A 66 2.96 37.03 5.39
CA ILE A 66 2.15 38.13 5.93
C ILE A 66 3.03 39.36 6.22
N THR A 67 4.26 39.17 6.72
CA THR A 67 5.16 40.31 7.01
C THR A 67 5.65 41.06 5.77
N VAL A 68 5.63 40.44 4.59
CA VAL A 68 6.11 41.04 3.33
C VAL A 68 5.01 41.79 2.58
N GLY A 69 3.74 41.60 2.95
CA GLY A 69 2.57 42.25 2.35
C GLY A 69 2.11 41.61 1.02
N PRO A 70 0.80 41.65 0.70
CA PRO A 70 0.21 40.96 -0.45
C PRO A 70 0.38 41.77 -1.74
N VAL A 71 1.62 42.04 -2.16
CA VAL A 71 1.87 42.96 -3.28
C VAL A 71 1.93 42.23 -4.62
N ARG A 72 2.00 40.90 -4.65
CA ARG A 72 2.23 40.12 -5.90
C ARG A 72 1.39 38.85 -6.01
N PRO A 73 0.97 38.48 -7.24
CA PRO A 73 0.13 37.29 -7.49
C PRO A 73 0.80 35.98 -7.05
N ALA A 74 2.14 35.91 -7.05
CA ALA A 74 2.87 34.75 -6.55
C ALA A 74 2.63 34.47 -5.05
N ILE A 75 2.51 35.52 -4.23
CA ILE A 75 2.21 35.43 -2.80
C ILE A 75 0.78 34.90 -2.61
N LEU A 76 -0.16 35.37 -3.43
CA LEU A 76 -1.55 34.88 -3.46
C LEU A 76 -1.62 33.39 -3.81
N VAL A 77 -0.91 32.96 -4.85
CA VAL A 77 -0.87 31.55 -5.25
C VAL A 77 -0.25 30.70 -4.15
N ALA A 78 0.91 31.11 -3.60
CA ALA A 78 1.57 30.39 -2.49
C ALA A 78 0.65 30.26 -1.27
N SER A 79 0.02 31.36 -0.86
CA SER A 79 -0.92 31.40 0.28
C SER A 79 -2.13 30.51 0.03
N ALA A 80 -2.70 30.54 -1.18
CA ALA A 80 -3.82 29.69 -1.56
C ALA A 80 -3.45 28.21 -1.56
N THR A 81 -2.29 27.84 -2.13
CA THR A 81 -1.80 26.46 -2.08
C THR A 81 -1.54 25.98 -0.66
N LEU A 82 -0.98 26.82 0.22
CA LEU A 82 -0.77 26.47 1.62
C LEU A 82 -2.08 26.34 2.40
N ALA A 83 -3.04 27.23 2.14
CA ALA A 83 -4.37 27.17 2.72
C ALA A 83 -5.13 25.92 2.25
N CYS A 84 -4.93 25.44 1.03
CA CYS A 84 -5.48 24.16 0.55
C CYS A 84 -4.75 22.93 1.13
N ALA A 85 -3.44 23.03 1.38
CA ALA A 85 -2.65 21.95 1.97
C ALA A 85 -2.98 21.73 3.46
N LEU A 86 -3.34 22.79 4.19
CA LEU A 86 -3.67 22.73 5.62
C LEU A 86 -4.83 21.75 5.94
N PRO A 87 -6.03 21.87 5.35
CA PRO A 87 -7.14 20.93 5.57
C PRO A 87 -6.75 19.49 5.23
N LEU A 88 -5.93 19.30 4.19
CA LEU A 88 -5.47 17.98 3.78
C LEU A 88 -4.52 17.35 4.80
N ASN A 89 -3.61 18.15 5.36
CA ASN A 89 -2.73 17.72 6.45
C ASN A 89 -3.52 17.42 7.73
N VAL A 90 -4.48 18.27 8.10
CA VAL A 90 -5.36 18.01 9.26
C VAL A 90 -6.20 16.74 9.05
N ALA A 91 -6.77 16.55 7.86
CA ALA A 91 -7.50 15.33 7.52
C ALA A 91 -6.60 14.09 7.60
N GLY A 92 -5.36 14.18 7.12
CA GLY A 92 -4.36 13.12 7.26
C GLY A 92 -4.06 12.78 8.73
N LEU A 93 -3.86 13.81 9.57
CA LEU A 93 -3.63 13.65 11.02
C LEU A 93 -4.84 13.04 11.71
N PHE A 94 -6.04 13.48 11.34
CA PHE A 94 -7.31 12.97 11.88
C PHE A 94 -7.53 11.51 11.51
N VAL A 95 -7.31 11.12 10.25
CA VAL A 95 -7.40 9.72 9.80
C VAL A 95 -6.36 8.86 10.48
N LEU A 96 -5.12 9.34 10.60
CA LEU A 96 -4.08 8.66 11.36
C LEU A 96 -4.58 8.41 12.78
N LYS A 97 -5.03 9.45 13.50
CA LYS A 97 -5.55 9.40 14.88
C LYS A 97 -6.78 8.49 15.06
N LEU A 98 -7.67 8.46 14.08
CA LEU A 98 -8.88 7.63 14.16
C LEU A 98 -8.57 6.13 14.14
N ILE A 99 -7.55 5.70 13.40
CA ILE A 99 -7.25 4.28 13.23
C ILE A 99 -6.95 3.58 14.57
N PRO A 100 -6.03 4.08 15.43
CA PRO A 100 -5.80 3.47 16.74
C PRO A 100 -6.99 3.66 17.67
N GLU A 101 -7.68 4.81 17.66
CA GLU A 101 -8.87 5.02 18.50
C GLU A 101 -9.99 4.03 18.15
N MET A 102 -10.20 3.71 16.87
CA MET A 102 -11.15 2.70 16.44
C MET A 102 -10.73 1.27 16.84
N LYS A 103 -9.42 0.98 16.82
CA LYS A 103 -8.89 -0.32 17.27
C LYS A 103 -9.06 -0.49 18.77
N GLU A 104 -8.83 0.57 19.55
CA GLU A 104 -8.89 0.56 21.01
C GLU A 104 -10.34 0.61 21.52
N ALA A 105 -11.24 1.29 20.79
CA ALA A 105 -12.68 1.34 21.09
C ALA A 105 -13.40 0.00 20.87
N GLY A 106 -12.71 -1.06 20.41
CA GLY A 106 -13.28 -2.40 20.27
C GLY A 106 -14.51 -2.42 19.35
N ILE A 107 -14.56 -1.54 18.34
CA ILE A 107 -15.74 -1.38 17.48
C ILE A 107 -16.09 -2.68 16.79
N ASP A 108 -15.10 -3.50 16.43
CA ASP A 108 -15.32 -4.83 15.88
C ASP A 108 -16.01 -5.78 16.87
N GLU A 109 -15.70 -5.66 18.16
CA GLU A 109 -16.29 -6.46 19.23
C GLU A 109 -17.71 -5.99 19.53
N HIS A 110 -17.93 -4.67 19.63
CA HIS A 110 -19.27 -4.09 19.77
C HIS A 110 -20.16 -4.39 18.57
N MET A 111 -19.63 -4.29 17.34
CA MET A 111 -20.38 -4.63 16.13
C MET A 111 -20.72 -6.12 16.10
N ARG A 112 -19.81 -7.01 16.49
CA ARG A 112 -20.12 -8.44 16.67
C ARG A 112 -21.22 -8.66 17.69
N GLN A 113 -21.15 -7.97 18.83
CA GLN A 113 -22.10 -8.10 19.91
C GLN A 113 -23.50 -7.62 19.48
N THR A 114 -23.61 -6.48 18.81
CA THR A 114 -24.89 -5.98 18.26
C THR A 114 -25.45 -6.91 17.17
N PHE A 115 -24.61 -7.47 16.30
CA PHE A 115 -25.09 -8.44 15.29
C PHE A 115 -25.56 -9.76 15.92
N GLN A 116 -24.95 -10.19 17.03
CA GLN A 116 -25.42 -11.33 17.82
C GLN A 116 -26.75 -11.03 18.53
N GLU A 117 -26.91 -9.83 19.09
CA GLU A 117 -28.13 -9.40 19.77
C GLU A 117 -29.34 -9.28 18.84
N VAL A 118 -29.13 -8.91 17.57
CA VAL A 118 -30.21 -8.82 16.56
C VAL A 118 -30.55 -10.21 15.97
N GLY A 119 -29.87 -11.27 16.42
CA GLY A 119 -30.17 -12.65 16.01
C GLY A 119 -29.85 -12.93 14.54
N PHE A 120 -28.97 -12.14 13.92
CA PHE A 120 -28.50 -12.43 12.57
C PHE A 120 -27.57 -13.66 12.61
N PRO A 121 -27.90 -14.76 11.93
CA PRO A 121 -27.03 -15.93 11.88
C PRO A 121 -25.77 -15.60 11.08
N MET A 122 -24.68 -15.27 11.80
CA MET A 122 -23.38 -14.94 11.20
C MET A 122 -22.79 -16.10 10.37
N GLU A 123 -23.25 -17.33 10.56
CA GLU A 123 -22.74 -18.51 9.87
C GLU A 123 -23.10 -18.56 8.38
N ILE A 124 -24.10 -17.80 7.93
CA ILE A 124 -24.59 -17.87 6.53
C ILE A 124 -24.02 -16.74 5.65
N TYR A 125 -23.52 -15.65 6.24
CA TYR A 125 -23.07 -14.46 5.48
C TYR A 125 -21.57 -14.14 5.63
N ILE A 126 -20.83 -14.96 6.36
CA ILE A 126 -19.36 -14.88 6.52
C ILE A 126 -18.76 -15.97 5.62
N PRO A 127 -18.63 -15.74 4.29
CA PRO A 127 -17.90 -16.68 3.45
C PRO A 127 -16.50 -16.82 4.04
N GLN A 128 -16.03 -18.05 4.26
CA GLN A 128 -14.72 -18.41 4.84
C GLN A 128 -13.48 -17.77 4.17
N GLY A 129 -13.65 -16.80 3.25
CA GLY A 129 -12.64 -15.92 2.69
C GLY A 129 -12.44 -14.57 3.41
N HIS A 130 -12.68 -14.44 4.72
CA HIS A 130 -12.47 -13.18 5.46
C HIS A 130 -11.04 -12.63 5.35
N ALA A 131 -10.04 -13.50 5.26
CA ALA A 131 -8.65 -13.09 5.07
C ALA A 131 -8.41 -12.40 3.71
N SER A 132 -9.14 -12.75 2.66
CA SER A 132 -8.95 -12.17 1.33
C SER A 132 -9.70 -10.84 1.15
N LEU A 133 -10.88 -10.71 1.78
CA LEU A 133 -11.68 -9.48 1.79
C LEU A 133 -11.05 -8.38 2.66
N HIS A 134 -10.55 -8.71 3.85
CA HIS A 134 -9.80 -7.73 4.66
C HIS A 134 -8.58 -7.24 3.90
N ARG A 135 -7.80 -8.13 3.30
CA ARG A 135 -6.59 -7.79 2.52
C ARG A 135 -6.89 -6.83 1.37
N ARG A 136 -8.03 -6.97 0.72
CA ARG A 136 -8.44 -6.09 -0.38
C ARG A 136 -8.84 -4.69 0.14
N ARG A 137 -9.56 -4.62 1.26
CA ARG A 137 -9.92 -3.35 1.90
C ARG A 137 -8.71 -2.61 2.46
N THR A 138 -7.84 -3.28 3.23
CA THR A 138 -6.62 -2.62 3.75
C THR A 138 -5.75 -2.12 2.61
N ARG A 139 -5.62 -2.87 1.50
CA ARG A 139 -4.82 -2.43 0.36
C ARG A 139 -5.41 -1.19 -0.32
N ILE A 140 -6.74 -1.11 -0.47
CA ILE A 140 -7.39 0.05 -1.06
C ILE A 140 -7.22 1.26 -0.13
N THR A 141 -7.54 1.12 1.16
CA THR A 141 -7.39 2.21 2.13
C THR A 141 -5.95 2.69 2.25
N LEU A 142 -4.98 1.76 2.28
CA LEU A 142 -3.55 2.08 2.31
C LEU A 142 -3.13 2.79 1.02
N SER A 143 -3.60 2.34 -0.15
CA SER A 143 -3.32 3.00 -1.43
C SER A 143 -3.89 4.42 -1.48
N TYR A 144 -5.11 4.64 -0.97
CA TYR A 144 -5.71 5.96 -0.90
C TYR A 144 -4.96 6.85 0.09
N ALA A 145 -4.62 6.35 1.28
CA ALA A 145 -3.86 7.09 2.28
C ALA A 145 -2.47 7.50 1.74
N VAL A 146 -1.76 6.57 1.07
CA VAL A 146 -0.49 6.85 0.41
C VAL A 146 -0.66 7.87 -0.71
N SER A 147 -1.72 7.77 -1.52
CA SER A 147 -1.97 8.73 -2.60
C SER A 147 -2.28 10.13 -2.08
N ILE A 148 -3.10 10.25 -1.03
CA ILE A 148 -3.42 11.52 -0.39
C ILE A 148 -2.16 12.13 0.25
N LEU A 149 -1.34 11.30 0.91
CA LEU A 149 -0.09 11.75 1.50
C LEU A 149 0.89 12.23 0.44
N LEU A 150 1.05 11.48 -0.66
CA LEU A 150 1.90 11.86 -1.78
C LEU A 150 1.41 13.17 -2.42
N PHE A 151 0.10 13.30 -2.61
CA PHE A 151 -0.51 14.51 -3.15
C PHE A 151 -0.28 15.72 -2.24
N SER A 152 -0.49 15.56 -0.93
CA SER A 152 -0.21 16.60 0.06
C SER A 152 1.26 17.02 0.04
N LEU A 153 2.16 16.04 -0.02
CA LEU A 153 3.59 16.28 -0.09
C LEU A 153 3.97 17.07 -1.35
N THR A 154 3.42 16.69 -2.52
CA THR A 154 3.66 17.41 -3.77
C THR A 154 3.10 18.82 -3.75
N LEU A 155 1.92 19.02 -3.16
CA LEU A 155 1.30 20.34 -3.06
C LEU A 155 2.09 21.25 -2.12
N THR A 156 2.58 20.69 -1.01
CA THR A 156 3.44 21.40 -0.06
C THR A 156 4.77 21.76 -0.69
N LEU A 157 5.40 20.83 -1.43
CA LEU A 157 6.63 21.10 -2.18
C LEU A 157 6.41 22.19 -3.23
N ALA A 158 5.31 22.13 -3.98
CA ALA A 158 5.00 23.14 -4.99
C ALA A 158 4.80 24.53 -4.37
N GLY A 159 4.06 24.62 -3.25
CA GLY A 159 3.91 25.87 -2.50
C GLY A 159 5.24 26.40 -1.95
N MET A 160 6.09 25.51 -1.44
CA MET A 160 7.45 25.83 -1.00
C MET A 160 8.29 26.38 -2.14
N VAL A 161 8.39 25.65 -3.26
CA VAL A 161 9.19 26.06 -4.42
C VAL A 161 8.69 27.39 -4.97
N ALA A 162 7.37 27.60 -5.05
CA ALA A 162 6.81 28.89 -5.47
C ALA A 162 7.18 30.04 -4.52
N ALA A 163 7.13 29.83 -3.20
CA ALA A 163 7.52 30.83 -2.21
C ALA A 163 9.04 31.11 -2.23
N LEU A 164 9.85 30.05 -2.33
CA LEU A 164 11.31 30.10 -2.33
C LEU A 164 11.88 30.66 -3.63
N TRP A 165 11.25 30.37 -4.77
CA TRP A 165 11.61 30.95 -6.07
C TRP A 165 11.59 32.47 -6.03
N TYR A 166 10.68 33.04 -5.25
CA TYR A 166 10.49 34.47 -5.15
C TYR A 166 11.40 35.14 -4.12
N LEU A 167 11.64 34.51 -2.97
CA LEU A 167 12.47 35.07 -1.88
C LEU A 167 13.97 34.85 -2.09
N ALA A 168 14.37 33.67 -2.54
CA ALA A 168 15.76 33.26 -2.66
C ALA A 168 15.85 31.88 -3.35
N TRP A 169 15.92 31.85 -4.68
CA TRP A 169 15.94 30.60 -5.46
C TRP A 169 17.04 29.63 -5.00
N TRP A 170 18.19 30.13 -4.52
CA TRP A 170 19.26 29.32 -3.93
C TRP A 170 18.87 28.56 -2.66
N VAL A 171 17.98 29.12 -1.81
CA VAL A 171 17.46 28.40 -0.64
C VAL A 171 16.57 27.23 -1.09
N GLY A 172 15.83 27.41 -2.19
CA GLY A 172 15.06 26.33 -2.80
C GLY A 172 15.95 25.18 -3.29
N VAL A 173 17.09 25.50 -3.91
CA VAL A 173 18.07 24.50 -4.37
C VAL A 173 18.69 23.75 -3.18
N ILE A 174 19.14 24.45 -2.13
CA ILE A 174 19.72 23.82 -0.93
C ILE A 174 18.68 22.91 -0.26
N PHE A 175 17.44 23.36 -0.14
CA PHE A 175 16.36 22.57 0.44
C PHE A 175 16.07 21.30 -0.37
N LEU A 176 16.02 21.40 -1.70
CA LEU A 176 15.84 20.26 -2.59
C LEU A 176 16.95 19.22 -2.41
N VAL A 177 18.21 19.67 -2.33
CA VAL A 177 19.36 18.80 -2.08
C VAL A 177 19.23 18.10 -0.72
N MET A 178 18.86 18.83 0.33
CA MET A 178 18.60 18.27 1.66
C MET A 178 17.51 17.20 1.65
N VAL A 179 16.40 17.44 0.93
CA VAL A 179 15.32 16.46 0.75
C VAL A 179 15.82 15.22 0.02
N LEU A 180 16.59 15.37 -1.07
CA LEU A 180 17.15 14.24 -1.80
C LEU A 180 18.12 13.42 -0.95
N VAL A 181 18.97 14.07 -0.15
CA VAL A 181 19.88 13.39 0.78
C VAL A 181 19.10 12.63 1.84
N SER A 182 18.07 13.25 2.44
CA SER A 182 17.18 12.60 3.40
C SER A 182 16.48 11.38 2.80
N LEU A 183 15.96 11.51 1.56
CA LEU A 183 15.33 10.41 0.84
C LEU A 183 16.30 9.26 0.59
N ALA A 184 17.52 9.58 0.15
CA ALA A 184 18.57 8.59 -0.08
C ALA A 184 18.95 7.85 1.21
N LEU A 185 19.08 8.56 2.33
CA LEU A 185 19.33 7.94 3.64
C LEU A 185 18.21 6.99 4.06
N VAL A 186 16.94 7.38 3.88
CA VAL A 186 15.79 6.51 4.17
C VAL A 186 15.84 5.25 3.29
N ILE A 187 16.14 5.39 1.99
CA ILE A 187 16.27 4.25 1.08
C ILE A 187 17.43 3.33 1.51
N ILE A 188 18.58 3.89 1.91
CA ILE A 188 19.74 3.12 2.40
C ILE A 188 19.36 2.37 3.69
N VAL A 189 18.75 3.05 4.66
CA VAL A 189 18.33 2.39 5.91
C VAL A 189 17.31 1.30 5.62
N PHE A 190 16.34 1.54 4.75
CA PHE A 190 15.33 0.54 4.38
C PHE A 190 15.99 -0.67 3.69
N THR A 191 16.88 -0.44 2.73
CA THR A 191 17.60 -1.52 2.03
C THR A 191 18.54 -2.31 2.95
N HIS A 192 19.09 -1.70 4.00
CA HIS A 192 19.90 -2.39 5.02
C HIS A 192 19.09 -3.07 6.13
N THR A 193 17.88 -2.57 6.44
CA THR A 193 17.02 -3.14 7.49
C THR A 193 16.12 -4.24 6.98
N LEU A 194 15.84 -4.29 5.68
CA LEU A 194 15.27 -5.47 5.05
C LEU A 194 16.29 -6.59 5.07
N PRO A 195 16.00 -7.73 5.74
CA PRO A 195 16.88 -8.89 5.67
C PRO A 195 17.08 -9.25 4.18
N PRO A 196 18.32 -9.54 3.75
CA PRO A 196 18.58 -9.90 2.36
C PRO A 196 17.66 -11.06 2.00
N MET A 197 16.85 -10.89 0.94
CA MET A 197 15.95 -11.93 0.46
C MET A 197 16.71 -13.25 0.36
N SER A 198 16.25 -14.25 1.10
CA SER A 198 16.77 -15.62 1.03
C SER A 198 16.84 -16.06 -0.43
N GLU A 199 17.89 -16.79 -0.80
CA GLU A 199 18.05 -17.36 -2.15
C GLU A 199 16.82 -18.20 -2.54
N GLU A 200 16.21 -18.89 -1.57
CA GLU A 200 14.98 -19.66 -1.76
C GLU A 200 13.80 -18.77 -2.17
N GLU A 201 13.68 -17.58 -1.57
CA GLU A 201 12.59 -16.63 -1.88
C GLU A 201 12.79 -15.99 -3.26
N LYS A 202 14.03 -15.74 -3.66
CA LYS A 202 14.37 -15.28 -5.02
C LYS A 202 14.03 -16.33 -6.07
N GLU A 203 14.34 -17.60 -5.82
CA GLU A 203 13.97 -18.70 -6.69
C GLU A 203 12.46 -18.84 -6.81
N HIS A 204 11.75 -18.80 -5.69
CA HIS A 204 10.29 -18.89 -5.67
C HIS A 204 9.64 -17.75 -6.47
N LYS A 205 10.19 -16.53 -6.34
CA LYS A 205 9.73 -15.35 -7.09
C LYS A 205 10.03 -15.46 -8.58
N ARG A 206 11.19 -16.03 -8.96
CA ARG A 206 11.50 -16.34 -10.37
C ARG A 206 10.53 -17.36 -10.94
N ARG A 207 10.32 -18.49 -10.26
CA ARG A 207 9.37 -19.53 -10.69
C ARG A 207 7.94 -18.98 -10.83
N TYR A 208 7.50 -18.17 -9.87
CA TYR A 208 6.19 -17.54 -9.94
C TYR A 208 6.07 -16.57 -11.13
N LYS A 209 7.11 -15.78 -11.41
CA LYS A 209 7.12 -14.87 -12.57
C LYS A 209 7.08 -15.64 -13.88
N GLU A 210 7.82 -16.73 -13.99
CA GLU A 210 7.83 -17.62 -15.16
C GLU A 210 6.48 -18.31 -15.38
N GLN A 211 5.86 -18.84 -14.33
CA GLN A 211 4.51 -19.42 -14.40
C GLN A 211 3.48 -18.41 -14.91
N ARG A 212 3.55 -17.16 -14.43
CA ARG A 212 2.63 -16.11 -14.85
C ARG A 212 2.83 -15.70 -16.32
N ILE A 213 4.07 -15.75 -16.82
CA ILE A 213 4.38 -15.50 -18.23
C ILE A 213 3.85 -16.65 -19.09
N ARG A 214 4.04 -17.91 -18.66
CA ARG A 214 3.51 -19.10 -19.36
C ARG A 214 1.99 -19.07 -19.45
N GLN A 215 1.30 -18.82 -18.34
CA GLN A 215 -0.16 -18.66 -18.34
C GLN A 215 -0.66 -17.58 -19.31
N LYS A 216 0.02 -16.43 -19.37
CA LYS A 216 -0.34 -15.37 -20.33
C LYS A 216 -0.11 -15.80 -21.78
N GLN A 217 0.93 -16.57 -22.06
CA GLN A 217 1.19 -17.09 -23.41
C GLN A 217 0.14 -18.15 -23.79
N ASP A 218 -0.22 -19.03 -22.87
CA ASP A 218 -1.24 -20.06 -23.11
C ASP A 218 -2.63 -19.44 -23.30
N GLN A 219 -2.98 -18.39 -22.54
CA GLN A 219 -4.19 -17.61 -22.76
C GLN A 219 -4.22 -16.97 -24.16
N ARG A 220 -3.13 -16.33 -24.58
CA ARG A 220 -3.05 -15.72 -25.91
C ARG A 220 -3.16 -16.75 -27.04
N LYS A 221 -2.54 -17.94 -26.86
CA LYS A 221 -2.68 -19.05 -27.83
C LYS A 221 -4.10 -19.57 -27.87
N ALA A 222 -4.75 -19.74 -26.73
CA ALA A 222 -6.14 -20.17 -26.66
C ALA A 222 -7.10 -19.16 -27.32
N GLU A 223 -6.88 -17.86 -27.10
CA GLU A 223 -7.63 -16.78 -27.76
C GLU A 223 -7.45 -16.81 -29.28
N GLN A 224 -6.22 -17.02 -29.78
CA GLN A 224 -5.94 -17.15 -31.22
C GLN A 224 -6.56 -18.41 -31.85
N ILE A 225 -6.56 -19.54 -31.14
CA ILE A 225 -7.23 -20.76 -31.59
C ILE A 225 -8.74 -20.54 -31.62
N ALA A 226 -9.31 -19.87 -30.61
CA ALA A 226 -10.73 -19.56 -30.57
C ALA A 226 -11.15 -18.64 -31.72
N SER A 227 -10.36 -17.60 -32.03
CA SER A 227 -10.66 -16.69 -33.14
C SER A 227 -10.58 -17.38 -34.51
N THR A 228 -9.57 -18.23 -34.72
CA THR A 228 -9.44 -18.99 -35.98
C THR A 228 -10.56 -20.03 -36.16
N LEU A 229 -11.04 -20.65 -35.09
CA LEU A 229 -12.19 -21.57 -35.15
C LEU A 229 -13.51 -20.83 -35.44
N GLN A 230 -13.68 -19.61 -34.94
CA GLN A 230 -14.84 -18.78 -35.28
C GLN A 230 -14.84 -18.37 -36.76
N GLU A 231 -13.69 -17.99 -37.30
CA GLU A 231 -13.55 -17.65 -38.72
C GLU A 231 -13.89 -18.85 -39.63
N ARG A 232 -13.41 -20.05 -39.28
CA ARG A 232 -13.74 -21.29 -40.01
C ARG A 232 -15.21 -21.72 -39.93
N ARG A 233 -15.96 -21.28 -38.91
CA ARG A 233 -17.41 -21.57 -38.79
C ARG A 233 -18.29 -20.61 -39.59
N ALA A 234 -17.75 -19.47 -40.03
CA ALA A 234 -18.49 -18.45 -40.75
C ALA A 234 -18.45 -18.63 -42.28
N VAL A 235 -17.60 -19.53 -42.77
CA VAL A 235 -17.46 -19.92 -44.18
C VAL A 235 -18.23 -21.21 -44.43
#